data_AF-A0A5C1AC27-F1
#
_entry.id   AF-A0A5C1AC27-F1
#
_cell.length_a   1.000
_cell.length_b   1.000
_cell.length_c   1.000
_cell.angle_alpha   90.00
_cell.angle_beta   90.00
_cell.angle_gamma   90.00
#
_symmetry.space_group_name_H-M   'P 1'
#
loop_
_entity.id
_entity.type
_entity.pdbx_description
1 polymer ?
#
loop_
_entity_poly.entity_id
_entity_poly.type
_entity_poly.pdbx_seq_one_letter_code
_entity_poly.pdbx_strand_id
1 'polypeptide(L)'
;MRRLWIHHVLPTLFAVVPALAGILVFVAVPADARRDYLMRLETSHIDWLILGIGLVIFLAQTYLAWQAMKWAETDFNTGPDKWLSHLSQAAEWFPLLGLIGTVAAILQTFSSITPTSTPTPQDIIRKYAPAITATGSGLFMALLNILPTWVVAMGRDLIRSLGGYPDPTPLVPLTPAETEPGGQP
;
A
#
# COMPACT_ATOMS: atom_id res chain seq x y z
N MET A 1 -6.22 33.23 7.10
CA MET A 1 -5.65 32.37 6.04
C MET A 1 -4.93 31.14 6.58
N ARG A 2 -4.00 31.25 7.55
CA ARG A 2 -3.26 30.11 8.13
C ARG A 2 -4.14 28.92 8.55
N ARG A 3 -5.28 29.18 9.21
CA ARG A 3 -6.24 28.14 9.63
C ARG A 3 -6.88 27.39 8.45
N LEU A 4 -7.17 28.07 7.34
CA LEU A 4 -7.75 27.41 6.15
C LEU A 4 -6.71 26.48 5.50
N TRP A 5 -5.45 26.92 5.42
CA TRP A 5 -4.34 26.11 4.92
C TRP A 5 -4.09 24.85 5.75
N ILE A 6 -4.00 25.02 7.08
CA ILE A 6 -3.71 23.91 8.02
C ILE A 6 -4.85 22.90 8.07
N HIS A 7 -6.09 23.37 8.14
CA HIS A 7 -7.21 22.47 8.40
C HIS A 7 -7.78 21.81 7.13
N HIS A 8 -7.59 22.40 5.95
CA HIS A 8 -8.27 21.92 4.73
C HIS A 8 -7.30 21.66 3.57
N VAL A 9 -6.37 22.58 3.29
CA VAL A 9 -5.48 22.43 2.12
C VAL A 9 -4.42 21.37 2.34
N LEU A 10 -3.72 21.40 3.48
CA LEU A 10 -2.66 20.43 3.77
C LEU A 10 -3.19 18.99 3.86
N PRO A 11 -4.29 18.68 4.59
CA PRO A 11 -4.85 17.33 4.63
C PRO A 11 -5.21 16.78 3.24
N THR A 12 -5.82 17.61 2.39
CA THR A 12 -6.18 17.19 1.03
C THR A 12 -4.94 16.98 0.15
N LEU A 13 -3.93 17.85 0.25
CA LEU A 13 -2.67 17.67 -0.47
C LEU A 13 -1.99 16.36 -0.09
N PHE A 14 -1.86 16.08 1.21
CA PHE A 14 -1.28 14.83 1.68
C PHE A 14 -2.09 13.61 1.22
N ALA A 15 -3.42 13.66 1.30
CA ALA A 15 -4.26 12.53 0.87
C ALA A 15 -4.07 12.15 -0.61
N VAL A 16 -3.67 13.11 -1.46
CA VAL A 16 -3.44 12.87 -2.89
C VAL A 16 -2.02 12.33 -3.18
N VAL A 17 -1.07 12.48 -2.26
CA VAL A 17 0.33 12.03 -2.45
C VAL A 17 0.45 10.55 -2.83
N PRO A 18 -0.24 9.59 -2.17
CA PRO A 18 -0.16 8.18 -2.57
C PRO A 18 -0.60 7.92 -4.01
N ALA A 19 -1.65 8.61 -4.47
CA ALA A 19 -2.13 8.46 -5.84
C ALA A 19 -1.12 9.01 -6.86
N LEU A 20 -0.53 10.18 -6.57
CA LEU A 20 0.54 10.75 -7.40
C LEU A 20 1.78 9.85 -7.43
N ALA A 21 2.15 9.25 -6.31
CA ALA A 21 3.25 8.30 -6.25
C ALA A 21 2.96 7.06 -7.13
N GLY A 22 1.74 6.52 -7.09
CA GLY A 22 1.32 5.43 -7.97
C GLY A 22 1.40 5.79 -9.46
N ILE A 23 0.90 6.96 -9.83
CA ILE A 23 0.97 7.46 -11.21
C ILE A 23 2.44 7.63 -11.63
N LEU A 24 3.28 8.19 -10.76
CA LEU A 24 4.70 8.39 -11.03
C LEU A 24 5.42 7.06 -11.25
N VAL A 25 5.18 6.07 -10.38
CA VAL A 25 5.74 4.71 -10.54
C VAL A 25 5.29 4.10 -11.87
N PHE A 26 4.00 4.20 -12.21
CA PHE A 26 3.50 3.70 -13.47
C PHE A 26 4.16 4.41 -14.67
N VAL A 27 4.27 5.74 -14.66
CA VAL A 27 4.89 6.54 -15.73
C VAL A 27 6.41 6.30 -15.83
N ALA A 28 7.06 5.90 -14.73
CA ALA A 28 8.48 5.56 -14.73
C ALA A 28 8.78 4.22 -15.42
N VAL A 29 7.81 3.32 -15.53
CA VAL A 29 7.96 2.04 -16.27
C VAL A 29 8.16 2.33 -17.76
N PRO A 30 9.13 1.71 -18.46
CA PRO A 30 9.32 1.91 -19.90
C PRO A 30 8.04 1.77 -20.72
N ALA A 31 7.85 2.64 -21.72
CA ALA A 31 6.59 2.75 -22.45
C ALA A 31 6.16 1.45 -23.14
N ASP A 32 7.11 0.67 -23.67
CA ASP A 32 6.82 -0.61 -24.31
C ASP A 32 6.35 -1.66 -23.29
N ALA A 33 7.02 -1.74 -22.13
CA ALA A 33 6.60 -2.63 -21.04
C ALA A 33 5.20 -2.29 -20.51
N ARG A 34 4.84 -1.00 -20.42
CA ARG A 34 3.48 -0.58 -20.07
C ARG A 34 2.45 -1.02 -21.10
N ARG A 35 2.73 -0.84 -22.40
CA ARG A 35 1.82 -1.26 -23.47
C ARG A 35 1.61 -2.77 -23.43
N ASP A 36 2.68 -3.54 -23.29
CA ASP A 36 2.61 -5.00 -23.19
C ASP A 36 1.84 -5.47 -21.95
N TYR A 37 2.02 -4.80 -20.82
CA TYR A 37 1.24 -5.06 -19.61
C TYR A 37 -0.26 -4.77 -19.83
N LEU A 38 -0.60 -3.62 -20.39
CA LEU A 38 -1.99 -3.22 -20.63
C LEU A 38 -2.70 -4.16 -21.62
N MET A 39 -2.03 -4.56 -22.70
CA MET A 39 -2.57 -5.54 -23.65
C MET A 39 -2.86 -6.89 -22.98
N ARG A 40 -2.03 -7.30 -22.00
CA ARG A 40 -2.25 -8.55 -21.25
C ARG A 40 -3.37 -8.42 -20.23
N LEU A 41 -3.47 -7.26 -19.58
CA LEU A 41 -4.47 -7.00 -18.55
C LEU A 41 -5.88 -7.27 -19.05
N GLU A 42 -6.16 -7.00 -20.33
CA GLU A 42 -7.46 -7.29 -20.96
C GLU A 42 -7.89 -8.77 -20.85
N THR A 43 -6.94 -9.71 -20.75
CA THR A 43 -7.21 -11.15 -20.72
C THR A 43 -6.90 -11.82 -19.38
N SER A 44 -6.19 -11.13 -18.48
CA SER A 44 -5.68 -11.70 -17.24
C SER A 44 -6.63 -11.49 -16.06
N HIS A 45 -7.41 -12.52 -15.75
CA HIS A 45 -8.38 -12.49 -14.64
C HIS A 45 -7.72 -12.30 -13.26
N ILE A 46 -6.53 -12.86 -13.06
CA ILE A 46 -5.80 -12.72 -11.79
C ILE A 46 -5.30 -11.29 -11.59
N ASP A 47 -4.83 -10.64 -12.65
CA ASP A 47 -4.43 -9.24 -12.59
C ASP A 47 -5.64 -8.35 -12.26
N TRP A 48 -6.80 -8.59 -12.87
CA TRP A 48 -8.04 -7.90 -12.51
C TRP A 48 -8.46 -8.09 -11.06
N LEU A 49 -8.30 -9.30 -10.52
CA LEU A 49 -8.59 -9.58 -9.11
C LEU A 49 -7.66 -8.76 -8.20
N ILE A 50 -6.35 -8.79 -8.47
CA ILE A 50 -5.34 -8.08 -7.68
C ILE A 50 -5.57 -6.56 -7.74
N LEU A 51 -5.67 -6.02 -8.96
CA LEU A 51 -5.86 -4.58 -9.17
C LEU A 51 -7.21 -4.09 -8.64
N GLY A 52 -8.28 -4.86 -8.84
CA GLY A 52 -9.63 -4.49 -8.42
C GLY A 52 -9.74 -4.42 -6.90
N ILE A 53 -9.29 -5.47 -6.20
CA ILE A 53 -9.28 -5.48 -4.72
C ILE A 53 -8.32 -4.40 -4.20
N GLY A 54 -7.12 -4.31 -4.77
CA GLY A 54 -6.13 -3.30 -4.39
C GLY A 54 -6.62 -1.86 -4.58
N LEU A 55 -7.38 -1.58 -5.65
CA LEU A 55 -7.99 -0.28 -5.87
C LEU A 55 -9.09 0.02 -4.84
N VAL A 56 -9.96 -0.94 -4.52
CA VAL A 56 -11.02 -0.76 -3.52
C VAL A 56 -10.41 -0.45 -2.15
N ILE A 57 -9.41 -1.22 -1.73
CA ILE A 57 -8.69 -0.97 -0.47
C ILE A 57 -8.02 0.41 -0.51
N PHE A 58 -7.37 0.75 -1.63
CA PHE A 58 -6.65 2.02 -1.77
C PHE A 58 -7.59 3.22 -1.68
N LEU A 59 -8.76 3.17 -2.31
CA LEU A 59 -9.76 4.22 -2.24
C LEU A 59 -10.32 4.36 -0.81
N ALA A 60 -10.58 3.25 -0.14
CA ALA A 60 -11.01 3.26 1.26
C ALA A 60 -9.92 3.86 2.18
N GLN A 61 -8.66 3.45 2.01
CA GLN A 61 -7.54 4.01 2.77
C GLN A 61 -7.31 5.48 2.47
N THR A 62 -7.44 5.92 1.22
CA THR A 62 -7.31 7.33 0.83
C THR A 62 -8.38 8.18 1.52
N TYR A 63 -9.62 7.70 1.53
CA TYR A 63 -10.71 8.36 2.24
C TYR A 63 -10.48 8.40 3.75
N LEU A 64 -10.08 7.29 4.37
CA LEU A 64 -9.78 7.22 5.80
C LEU A 64 -8.57 8.09 6.17
N ALA A 65 -7.54 8.14 5.34
CA ALA A 65 -6.36 8.98 5.53
C ALA A 65 -6.73 10.47 5.49
N TRP A 66 -7.57 10.86 4.54
CA TRP A 66 -8.11 12.21 4.49
C TRP A 66 -8.90 12.56 5.77
N GLN A 67 -9.76 11.65 6.25
CA GLN A 67 -10.49 11.85 7.50
C GLN A 67 -9.55 11.90 8.72
N ALA A 68 -8.51 11.09 8.74
CA ALA A 68 -7.51 10.99 9.81
C ALA A 68 -6.68 12.27 9.95
N MET A 69 -6.46 13.00 8.84
CA MET A 69 -5.72 14.26 8.83
C MET A 69 -6.61 15.49 9.05
N LYS A 70 -7.93 15.33 9.17
CA LYS A 70 -8.79 16.44 9.57
C LYS A 70 -8.57 16.74 11.05
N TRP A 71 -8.37 18.02 11.31
CA TRP A 71 -8.30 18.56 12.65
C TRP A 71 -9.69 18.52 13.31
N ALA A 72 -9.80 17.92 14.50
CA ALA A 72 -10.99 17.90 15.33
C ALA A 72 -10.92 19.00 16.42
N GLU A 73 -11.59 18.84 17.55
CA GLU A 73 -11.66 19.92 18.57
C GLU A 73 -10.28 20.27 19.16
N THR A 74 -9.50 19.26 19.54
CA THR A 74 -8.22 19.43 20.24
C THR A 74 -7.02 18.84 19.50
N ASP A 75 -7.22 17.85 18.64
CA ASP A 75 -6.18 17.16 17.86
C ASP A 75 -6.78 16.56 16.56
N PHE A 76 -5.99 15.83 15.78
CA PHE A 76 -6.46 15.04 14.65
C PHE A 76 -7.44 13.94 15.04
N ASN A 77 -8.32 13.58 14.11
CA ASN A 77 -9.21 12.44 14.28
C ASN A 77 -8.44 11.11 14.22
N THR A 78 -8.29 10.41 15.34
CA THR A 78 -7.58 9.13 15.45
C THR A 78 -8.46 7.90 15.20
N GLY A 79 -9.78 8.07 15.09
CA GLY A 79 -10.73 6.95 14.87
C GLY A 79 -10.42 6.08 13.63
N PRO A 80 -10.00 6.66 12.49
CA PRO A 80 -9.62 5.89 11.29
C PRO A 80 -8.33 5.07 11.43
N ASP A 81 -7.47 5.35 12.41
CA ASP A 81 -6.09 4.83 12.45
C ASP A 81 -6.04 3.31 12.56
N LYS A 82 -6.95 2.72 13.34
CA LYS A 82 -7.09 1.26 13.46
C LYS A 82 -7.40 0.62 12.12
N TRP A 83 -8.32 1.21 11.36
CA TRP A 83 -8.70 0.71 10.04
C TRP A 83 -7.59 0.89 9.02
N LEU A 84 -6.90 2.03 9.01
CA LEU A 84 -5.73 2.26 8.16
C LEU A 84 -4.64 1.20 8.39
N SER A 85 -4.35 0.88 9.65
CA SER A 85 -3.41 -0.19 10.01
C SER A 85 -3.86 -1.55 9.50
N HIS A 86 -5.12 -1.93 9.72
CA HIS A 86 -5.64 -3.23 9.26
C HIS A 86 -5.61 -3.36 7.73
N LEU A 87 -6.00 -2.30 7.01
CA LEU A 87 -5.99 -2.30 5.55
C LEU A 87 -4.56 -2.32 4.99
N SER A 88 -3.61 -1.66 5.66
CA SER A 88 -2.19 -1.73 5.30
C SER A 88 -1.62 -3.13 5.52
N GLN A 89 -2.00 -3.82 6.59
CA GLN A 89 -1.61 -5.22 6.81
C GLN A 89 -2.24 -6.15 5.77
N ALA A 90 -3.49 -5.90 5.37
CA ALA A 90 -4.11 -6.63 4.27
C ALA A 90 -3.34 -6.46 2.95
N ALA A 91 -2.72 -5.30 2.72
CA ALA A 91 -1.91 -5.05 1.54
C ALA A 91 -0.66 -5.93 1.43
N GLU A 92 -0.14 -6.42 2.56
CA GLU A 92 1.02 -7.33 2.59
C GLU A 92 0.72 -8.68 1.93
N TRP A 93 -0.55 -9.00 1.69
CA TRP A 93 -0.96 -10.22 1.01
C TRP A 93 -0.93 -10.11 -0.52
N PHE A 94 -0.89 -8.91 -1.09
CA PHE A 94 -0.86 -8.73 -2.55
C PHE A 94 0.37 -9.36 -3.23
N PRO A 95 1.60 -9.29 -2.68
CA PRO A 95 2.75 -10.00 -3.23
C PRO A 95 2.55 -11.53 -3.20
N LEU A 96 1.89 -12.06 -2.18
CA LEU A 96 1.55 -13.49 -2.10
C LEU A 96 0.53 -13.89 -3.16
N LEU A 97 -0.48 -13.05 -3.42
CA LEU A 97 -1.41 -13.26 -4.54
C LEU A 97 -0.69 -13.24 -5.90
N GLY A 98 0.27 -12.33 -6.08
CA GLY A 98 1.12 -12.30 -7.26
C GLY A 98 1.95 -13.59 -7.43
N LEU A 99 2.50 -14.11 -6.33
CA LEU A 99 3.23 -15.39 -6.32
C LEU A 99 2.31 -16.57 -6.67
N ILE A 100 1.08 -16.60 -6.18
CA ILE A 100 0.11 -17.63 -6.61
C ILE A 100 -0.08 -17.59 -8.13
N GLY A 101 -0.14 -16.40 -8.73
CA GLY A 101 -0.20 -16.23 -10.18
C GLY A 101 1.02 -16.78 -10.91
N THR A 102 2.22 -16.63 -10.35
CA THR A 102 3.42 -17.22 -10.96
C THR A 102 3.39 -18.73 -10.91
N VAL A 103 3.03 -19.30 -9.76
CA VAL A 103 2.93 -20.75 -9.59
C VAL A 103 1.90 -21.33 -10.56
N ALA A 104 0.72 -20.71 -10.68
CA ALA A 104 -0.31 -21.15 -11.61
C ALA A 104 0.18 -21.14 -13.07
N ALA A 105 0.83 -20.05 -13.50
CA ALA A 105 1.37 -19.93 -14.87
C ALA A 105 2.49 -20.95 -15.14
N ILE A 106 3.36 -21.21 -14.16
CA ILE A 106 4.42 -22.21 -14.27
C ILE A 106 3.82 -23.62 -14.39
N LEU A 107 2.84 -23.97 -13.55
CA LEU A 107 2.16 -25.26 -13.62
C LEU A 107 1.47 -25.47 -14.97
N GLN A 108 0.78 -24.43 -15.48
CA GLN A 108 0.17 -24.45 -16.81
C GLN A 108 1.21 -24.60 -17.93
N THR A 109 2.37 -23.95 -17.78
CA THR A 109 3.47 -24.07 -18.74
C THR A 109 3.95 -25.51 -18.79
N PHE A 110 4.30 -26.10 -17.65
CA PHE A 110 4.79 -27.48 -17.59
C PHE A 110 3.76 -28.51 -18.01
N SER A 111 2.48 -28.33 -17.68
CA SER A 111 1.41 -29.26 -18.11
C SER A 111 1.20 -29.28 -19.63
N SER A 112 1.64 -28.23 -20.32
CA SER A 112 1.49 -28.08 -21.77
C SER A 112 2.68 -28.59 -22.58
N ILE A 113 3.78 -28.98 -21.92
CA ILE A 113 4.95 -29.58 -22.57
C ILE A 113 4.68 -31.09 -22.68
N THR A 114 4.24 -31.54 -23.85
CA THR A 114 4.12 -32.97 -24.13
C THR A 114 5.47 -33.56 -24.55
N PRO A 115 5.79 -34.82 -24.20
CA PRO A 115 7.07 -35.45 -24.52
C PRO A 115 7.40 -35.50 -26.02
N THR A 116 6.39 -35.33 -26.87
CA THR A 116 6.49 -35.40 -28.33
C THR A 116 6.61 -34.04 -29.02
N SER A 117 6.55 -32.93 -28.29
CA SER A 117 6.73 -31.59 -28.86
C SER A 117 7.81 -30.82 -28.11
N THR A 118 8.79 -30.29 -28.84
CA THR A 118 9.77 -29.35 -28.32
C THR A 118 9.16 -27.94 -28.36
N PRO A 119 8.73 -27.36 -27.23
CA PRO A 119 8.17 -26.02 -27.22
C PRO A 119 9.23 -25.01 -27.69
N THR A 120 8.82 -24.08 -28.54
CA THR A 120 9.74 -23.02 -28.98
C THR A 120 10.02 -22.06 -27.80
N PRO A 121 11.18 -21.38 -27.77
CA PRO A 121 11.44 -20.34 -26.77
C PRO A 121 10.34 -19.26 -26.73
N GLN A 122 9.71 -18.93 -27.87
CA GLN A 122 8.57 -18.01 -27.91
C GLN A 122 7.34 -18.55 -27.17
N ASP A 123 7.04 -19.84 -27.27
CA ASP A 123 5.92 -20.46 -26.55
C ASP A 123 6.14 -20.42 -25.03
N ILE A 124 7.38 -20.64 -24.61
CA ILE A 124 7.79 -20.54 -23.22
C ILE A 124 7.59 -19.11 -22.73
N ILE A 125 8.16 -18.11 -23.41
CA ILE A 125 8.04 -16.69 -23.02
C ILE A 125 6.58 -16.25 -22.95
N ARG A 126 5.75 -16.65 -23.92
CA ARG A 126 4.31 -16.32 -23.93
C ARG A 126 3.59 -16.85 -22.69
N LYS A 127 3.90 -18.08 -22.25
CA LYS A 127 3.30 -18.73 -21.09
C LYS A 127 3.86 -18.26 -19.74
N TYR A 128 5.09 -17.77 -19.71
CA TYR A 128 5.71 -17.19 -18.51
C TYR A 128 5.26 -15.76 -18.22
N ALA A 129 4.98 -14.97 -19.25
CA ALA A 129 4.69 -13.56 -19.04
C ALA A 129 3.43 -13.24 -18.18
N PRO A 130 2.36 -14.06 -18.11
CA PRO A 130 1.30 -13.90 -17.10
C PRO A 130 1.79 -14.01 -15.65
N ALA A 131 2.83 -14.82 -15.40
CA ALA A 131 3.46 -14.94 -14.08
C ALA A 131 4.05 -13.58 -13.65
N ILE A 132 4.76 -12.95 -14.59
CA ILE A 132 5.47 -11.70 -14.36
C ILE A 132 4.48 -10.56 -14.15
N THR A 133 3.39 -10.48 -14.94
CA THR A 133 2.38 -9.44 -14.76
C THR A 133 1.65 -9.60 -13.43
N ALA A 134 1.27 -10.81 -13.03
CA ALA A 134 0.63 -11.08 -11.73
C ALA A 134 1.50 -10.62 -10.54
N THR A 135 2.81 -10.90 -10.60
CA THR A 135 3.76 -10.42 -9.58
C THR A 135 3.87 -8.90 -9.58
N GLY A 136 3.99 -8.29 -10.76
CA GLY A 136 4.05 -6.84 -10.92
C GLY A 136 2.82 -6.16 -10.33
N SER A 137 1.62 -6.65 -10.65
CA SER A 137 0.34 -6.18 -10.11
C SER A 137 0.30 -6.30 -8.59
N GLY A 138 0.75 -7.44 -8.03
CA GLY A 138 0.79 -7.68 -6.59
C GLY A 138 1.71 -6.70 -5.86
N LEU A 139 2.94 -6.52 -6.34
CA LEU A 139 3.90 -5.59 -5.77
C LEU A 139 3.42 -4.13 -5.88
N PHE A 140 2.86 -3.76 -7.02
CA PHE A 140 2.34 -2.41 -7.24
C PHE A 140 1.18 -2.09 -6.29
N MET A 141 0.24 -3.02 -6.12
CA MET A 141 -0.88 -2.83 -5.19
C MET A 141 -0.43 -2.85 -3.72
N ALA A 142 0.53 -3.70 -3.35
CA ALA A 142 1.12 -3.69 -2.01
C ALA A 142 1.74 -2.32 -1.68
N LEU A 143 2.57 -1.81 -2.59
CA LEU A 143 3.21 -0.51 -2.44
C LEU A 143 2.16 0.59 -2.26
N LEU A 144 1.18 0.66 -3.16
CA LEU A 144 0.16 1.71 -3.12
C LEU A 144 -0.65 1.73 -1.82
N ASN A 145 -0.96 0.55 -1.27
CA ASN A 145 -1.81 0.43 -0.09
C ASN A 145 -1.04 0.56 1.25
N ILE A 146 0.30 0.58 1.23
CA ILE A 146 1.10 0.91 2.43
C ILE A 146 1.24 2.44 2.60
N LEU A 147 1.27 3.19 1.49
CA LEU A 147 1.54 4.64 1.51
C LEU A 147 0.55 5.49 2.32
N PRO A 148 -0.78 5.26 2.29
CA PRO A 148 -1.73 6.11 3.03
C PRO A 148 -1.44 6.19 4.52
N THR A 149 -1.07 5.07 5.15
CA THR A 149 -0.74 5.02 6.59
C THR A 149 0.50 5.84 6.92
N TRP A 150 1.55 5.72 6.10
CA TRP A 150 2.78 6.52 6.23
C TRP A 150 2.53 8.01 6.06
N VAL A 151 1.74 8.36 5.04
CA VAL A 151 1.38 9.75 4.76
C VAL A 151 0.59 10.37 5.90
N VAL A 152 -0.31 9.63 6.55
CA VAL A 152 -1.02 10.13 7.74
C VAL A 152 -0.06 10.39 8.90
N ALA A 153 0.83 9.45 9.20
CA ALA A 153 1.81 9.61 10.28
C ALA A 153 2.70 10.85 10.04
N MET A 154 3.39 10.89 8.90
CA MET A 154 4.28 12.00 8.55
C MET A 154 3.54 13.33 8.36
N GLY A 155 2.35 13.28 7.75
CA GLY A 155 1.54 14.47 7.46
C GLY A 155 1.07 15.15 8.74
N ARG A 156 0.63 14.39 9.75
CA ARG A 156 0.23 14.94 11.05
C ARG A 156 1.40 15.62 11.77
N ASP A 157 2.57 15.00 11.78
CA ASP A 157 3.77 15.56 12.42
C ASP A 157 4.23 16.85 11.73
N LEU A 158 4.22 16.87 10.38
CA LEU A 158 4.53 18.10 9.63
C LEU A 158 3.50 19.20 9.90
N ILE A 159 2.20 18.86 9.93
CA ILE A 159 1.15 19.85 10.18
C ILE A 159 1.25 20.41 11.61
N ARG A 160 1.59 19.59 12.62
CA ARG A 160 1.80 20.06 14.01
C ARG A 160 2.98 21.01 14.11
N SER A 161 4.12 20.63 13.52
CA SER A 161 5.33 21.48 13.53
C SER A 161 5.09 22.83 12.84
N LEU A 162 4.40 22.85 11.69
CA LEU A 162 4.01 24.09 11.00
C LEU A 162 2.92 24.89 11.76
N GLY A 163 2.09 24.19 12.52
CA GLY A 163 1.07 24.75 13.41
C GLY A 163 1.64 25.39 14.67
N GLY A 164 2.89 25.08 15.04
CA GLY A 164 3.48 25.50 16.31
C GLY A 164 2.81 24.83 17.51
N TYR A 165 2.19 23.67 17.28
CA TYR A 165 1.64 22.86 18.36
C TYR A 165 2.77 22.07 19.02
N PRO A 166 2.80 21.94 20.35
CA PRO A 166 3.79 21.11 21.03
C PRO A 166 3.64 19.66 20.57
N ASP A 167 4.77 18.98 20.37
CA ASP A 167 4.77 17.54 20.09
C ASP A 167 4.05 16.79 21.22
N PRO A 168 3.23 15.77 20.90
CA PRO A 168 2.63 14.94 21.93
C PRO A 168 3.75 14.34 22.78
N THR A 169 3.68 14.55 24.09
CA THR A 169 4.69 14.10 25.05
C THR A 169 4.97 12.62 24.84
N PRO A 170 6.23 12.18 24.63
CA PRO A 170 6.55 10.78 24.49
C PRO A 170 5.97 10.01 25.68
N LEU A 171 5.31 8.87 25.41
CA LEU A 171 4.91 7.95 26.47
C LEU A 171 6.18 7.46 27.14
N VAL A 172 6.55 8.08 28.26
CA VAL A 172 7.61 7.58 29.14
C VAL A 172 7.13 6.20 29.59
N PRO A 173 7.85 5.11 29.27
CA PRO A 173 7.52 3.80 29.82
C PRO A 173 7.45 3.98 31.33
N LEU A 174 6.33 3.60 31.95
CA LEU A 174 6.27 3.54 33.40
C LEU A 174 7.36 2.56 33.83
N THR A 175 8.50 3.09 34.28
CA THR A 175 9.49 2.30 35.00
C THR A 175 8.72 1.57 36.08
N PRO A 176 8.75 0.23 36.13
CA PRO A 176 8.10 -0.51 37.19
C PRO A 176 8.56 0.08 38.52
N ALA A 177 7.60 0.45 39.37
CA ALA A 177 7.92 0.97 40.70
C ALA A 177 8.89 -0.02 41.35
N GLU A 178 10.07 0.48 41.71
CA GLU A 178 11.08 -0.28 42.42
C GLU A 178 10.42 -0.81 43.70
N THR A 179 10.20 -2.12 43.76
CA THR A 179 9.69 -2.76 44.97
C THR A 179 10.69 -2.52 46.10
N GLU A 180 10.35 -1.65 47.05
CA GLU A 180 11.17 -1.38 48.24
C GLU A 180 11.52 -2.71 48.93
N PRO A 181 12.81 -3.07 49.06
CA PRO A 181 13.22 -4.21 49.86
C PRO A 181 13.56 -3.70 51.27
N GLY A 182 12.67 -3.92 52.25
CA GLY A 182 13.08 -3.77 53.65
C GLY A 182 12.00 -3.39 54.65
N GLY A 183 10.94 -4.19 54.75
CA GLY A 183 10.13 -4.24 55.96
C GLY A 183 10.48 -5.49 56.77
N GLN A 184 11.42 -5.41 57.70
CA GLN A 184 11.52 -6.34 58.81
C GLN A 184 11.44 -5.57 60.14
N PRO A 185 10.53 -5.94 61.06
CA PRO A 185 10.58 -5.50 62.46
C PRO A 185 11.68 -6.23 63.24
#